data_AF-A0A2V3YDR0-F1
#
_entry.id   AF-A0A2V3YDR0-F1
#
_cell.length_a   1.000
_cell.length_b   1.000
_cell.length_c   1.000
_cell.angle_alpha   90.00
_cell.angle_beta   90.00
_cell.angle_gamma   90.00
#
_symmetry.space_group_name_H-M   'P 1'
#
loop_
_entity.id
_entity.type
_entity.pdbx_description
1 polymer ?
#
loop_
_entity_poly.entity_id
_entity_poly.type
_entity_poly.pdbx_seq_one_letter_code
_entity_poly.pdbx_strand_id
1 'polypeptide(L)'
;MFREKYIIDDYSYNGIVYRAVSCKELEKMYVSWSKNLSFKEKKAFQKYRKKINLSNNINANLREGKESLEAKIISQALSRAKLSNNIIVYRNLARHENEDMKNRIEGEIFKRNDFKGMHVKKIIRKTWPISNSAGYMILLIPRGAHVAYINNLTRLYRNEKELLIDRNQQFQLIKVIKVLGKLGYVTLLKV
;
A
#
# COMPACT_ATOMS: atom_id res chain seq x y z
N MET A 1 19.62 -21.70 11.98
CA MET A 1 18.15 -21.70 11.72
C MET A 1 17.88 -20.80 10.52
N PHE A 2 17.61 -21.36 9.35
CA PHE A 2 17.34 -20.57 8.13
C PHE A 2 16.01 -19.82 8.30
N ARG A 3 16.06 -18.48 8.31
CA ARG A 3 14.85 -17.66 8.31
C ARG A 3 14.23 -17.74 6.92
N GLU A 4 13.05 -18.35 6.82
CA GLU A 4 12.27 -18.37 5.58
C GLU A 4 12.12 -16.95 5.01
N LYS A 5 12.40 -16.79 3.73
CA LYS A 5 12.26 -15.54 2.98
C LYS A 5 11.45 -15.80 1.71
N TYR A 6 10.63 -14.83 1.34
CA TYR A 6 9.99 -14.77 0.03
C TYR A 6 10.54 -13.55 -0.70
N ILE A 7 11.01 -13.75 -1.92
CA ILE A 7 11.56 -12.69 -2.77
C ILE A 7 10.44 -12.22 -3.70
N ILE A 8 10.23 -10.92 -3.74
CA ILE A 8 9.35 -10.28 -4.72
C ILE A 8 10.23 -9.95 -5.92
N ASP A 9 10.02 -10.72 -6.98
CA ASP A 9 10.64 -10.51 -8.28
C ASP A 9 9.74 -9.68 -9.19
N ASP A 10 10.28 -9.27 -10.33
CA ASP A 10 9.52 -8.61 -11.38
C ASP A 10 8.38 -9.53 -11.86
N TYR A 11 7.24 -8.95 -12.19
CA TYR A 11 6.04 -9.69 -12.56
C TYR A 11 5.48 -9.21 -13.89
N SER A 12 5.24 -10.12 -14.83
CA SER A 12 4.59 -9.80 -16.10
C SER A 12 3.10 -10.13 -16.05
N TYR A 13 2.26 -9.18 -16.44
CA TYR A 13 0.82 -9.37 -16.57
C TYR A 13 0.31 -8.64 -17.82
N ASN A 14 -0.38 -9.36 -18.72
CA ASN A 14 -0.90 -8.82 -19.98
C ASN A 14 0.15 -8.03 -20.80
N GLY A 15 1.37 -8.58 -20.90
CA GLY A 15 2.48 -7.93 -21.62
C GLY A 15 3.13 -6.74 -20.91
N ILE A 16 2.64 -6.37 -19.71
CA ILE A 16 3.20 -5.28 -18.90
C ILE A 16 4.08 -5.86 -17.79
N VAL A 17 5.33 -5.39 -17.71
CA VAL A 17 6.26 -5.74 -16.64
C VAL A 17 6.14 -4.76 -15.47
N TYR A 18 5.88 -5.30 -14.28
CA TYR A 18 5.84 -4.60 -13.00
C TYR A 18 7.12 -4.90 -12.23
N ARG A 19 7.92 -3.87 -11.97
CA ARG A 19 9.27 -4.05 -11.43
C ARG A 19 9.28 -3.99 -9.91
N ALA A 20 10.05 -4.87 -9.28
CA ALA A 20 10.30 -4.82 -7.85
C ALA A 20 11.20 -3.61 -7.57
N VAL A 21 10.66 -2.61 -6.87
CA VAL A 21 11.35 -1.34 -6.62
C VAL A 21 11.95 -1.26 -5.22
N SER A 22 12.99 -0.46 -5.09
CA SER A 22 13.61 -0.11 -3.81
C SER A 22 13.00 1.17 -3.22
N CYS A 23 13.08 1.30 -1.90
CA CYS A 23 12.65 2.53 -1.23
C CYS A 23 13.45 3.76 -1.70
N LYS A 24 14.76 3.61 -1.98
CA LYS A 24 15.63 4.71 -2.45
C LYS A 24 15.17 5.27 -3.80
N GLU A 25 14.69 4.42 -4.70
CA GLU A 25 14.16 4.86 -6.00
C GLU A 25 12.89 5.68 -5.82
N LEU A 26 11.95 5.21 -4.99
CA LEU A 26 10.73 5.96 -4.71
C LEU A 26 11.01 7.26 -3.93
N GLU A 27 12.00 7.27 -3.03
CA GLU A 27 12.43 8.49 -2.34
C GLU A 27 12.88 9.58 -3.31
N LYS A 28 13.71 9.22 -4.29
CA LYS A 28 14.14 10.14 -5.34
C LYS A 28 12.94 10.62 -6.17
N MET A 29 12.05 9.70 -6.54
CA MET A 29 10.86 9.99 -7.35
C MET A 29 9.92 11.00 -6.66
N TYR A 30 9.67 10.84 -5.37
CA TYR A 30 8.72 11.68 -4.62
C TYR A 30 9.36 12.86 -3.87
N VAL A 31 10.64 13.15 -4.12
CA VAL A 31 11.34 14.24 -3.42
C VAL A 31 10.73 15.61 -3.72
N SER A 32 10.39 15.88 -4.99
CA SER A 32 9.78 17.15 -5.40
C SER A 32 8.36 17.29 -4.83
N TRP A 33 7.55 16.24 -5.00
CA TRP A 33 6.20 16.18 -4.44
C TRP A 33 6.19 16.46 -2.93
N SER A 34 7.06 15.79 -2.16
CA SER A 34 7.12 15.95 -0.70
C SER A 34 7.55 17.35 -0.25
N LYS A 35 8.45 18.01 -1.00
CA LYS A 35 8.86 19.40 -0.75
C LYS A 35 7.71 20.38 -0.98
N ASN A 36 6.90 20.14 -2.01
CA ASN A 36 5.77 20.98 -2.41
C ASN A 36 4.48 20.75 -1.61
N LEU A 37 4.49 19.84 -0.63
CA LEU A 37 3.36 19.70 0.29
C LEU A 37 3.23 20.94 1.19
N SER A 38 2.01 21.47 1.23
CA SER A 38 1.63 22.55 2.14
C SER A 38 1.72 22.10 3.61
N PHE A 39 1.73 23.07 4.52
CA PHE A 39 1.70 22.79 5.95
C PHE A 39 0.43 22.01 6.36
N LYS A 40 -0.72 22.33 5.77
CA LYS A 40 -1.99 21.62 6.01
C LYS A 40 -1.91 20.16 5.58
N GLU A 41 -1.35 19.88 4.41
CA GLU A 41 -1.15 18.51 3.92
C GLU A 41 -0.17 17.73 4.80
N LYS A 42 0.97 18.31 5.16
CA LYS A 42 1.93 17.69 6.08
C LYS A 42 1.29 17.34 7.42
N LYS A 43 0.46 18.22 7.98
CA LYS A 43 -0.31 17.94 9.21
C LYS A 43 -1.35 16.84 9.02
N ALA A 44 -2.04 16.79 7.89
CA ALA A 44 -3.01 15.73 7.60
C ALA A 44 -2.32 14.35 7.52
N PHE A 45 -1.19 14.23 6.82
CA PHE A 45 -0.38 13.01 6.80
C PHE A 45 0.13 12.62 8.20
N GLN A 46 0.56 13.60 9.01
CA GLN A 46 0.96 13.34 10.40
C GLN A 46 -0.20 12.78 11.22
N LYS A 47 -1.41 13.34 11.10
CA LYS A 47 -2.60 12.83 11.78
C LYS A 47 -2.96 11.42 11.30
N TYR A 48 -2.94 11.18 9.99
CA TYR A 48 -3.20 9.85 9.40
C TYR A 48 -2.28 8.77 9.98
N ARG A 49 -0.97 9.07 10.12
CA ARG A 49 0.00 8.10 10.64
C ARG A 49 -0.01 7.96 12.16
N LYS A 50 -0.55 8.94 12.89
CA LYS A 50 -0.75 8.82 14.34
C LYS A 50 -1.90 7.84 14.60
N LYS A 51 -1.55 6.65 15.11
CA LYS A 51 -2.51 5.66 15.62
C LYS A 51 -3.14 6.16 16.93
N ILE A 52 -3.99 7.18 16.83
CA ILE A 52 -4.87 7.59 17.92
C ILE A 52 -6.03 6.58 17.95
N ASN A 53 -6.61 6.34 19.14
CA ASN A 53 -7.69 5.39 19.44
C ASN A 53 -8.70 5.18 18.28
N LEU A 54 -9.32 4.00 18.22
CA LEU A 54 -10.19 3.54 17.11
C LEU A 54 -11.15 4.62 16.54
N SER A 55 -11.70 5.49 17.38
CA SER A 55 -12.60 6.59 16.99
C SER A 55 -11.99 7.66 16.07
N ASN A 56 -10.66 7.86 16.12
CA ASN A 56 -9.93 8.85 15.33
C ASN A 56 -9.13 8.23 14.17
N ASN A 57 -9.35 6.94 13.88
CA ASN A 57 -8.67 6.26 12.79
C ASN A 57 -9.34 6.59 11.45
N ILE A 58 -8.66 7.38 10.62
CA ILE A 58 -9.16 7.81 9.30
C ILE A 58 -9.60 6.61 8.44
N ASN A 59 -8.82 5.52 8.40
CA ASN A 59 -9.18 4.35 7.59
C ASN A 59 -10.39 3.59 8.15
N ALA A 60 -10.57 3.55 9.47
CA ALA A 60 -11.77 2.96 10.08
C ALA A 60 -13.02 3.75 9.69
N ASN A 61 -12.97 5.07 9.84
CA ASN A 61 -14.06 5.97 9.46
C ASN A 61 -14.40 5.85 7.97
N LEU A 62 -13.40 5.82 7.09
CA LEU A 62 -13.60 5.65 5.65
C LEU A 62 -14.29 4.32 5.28
N ARG A 63 -14.01 3.23 6.01
CA ARG A 63 -14.70 1.95 5.79
C ARG A 63 -16.18 2.00 6.16
N GLU A 64 -16.54 2.85 7.13
CA GLU A 64 -17.92 3.15 7.51
C GLU A 64 -18.58 4.25 6.63
N GLY A 65 -17.89 4.73 5.59
CA GLY A 65 -18.39 5.82 4.73
C GLY A 65 -18.29 7.21 5.36
N LYS A 66 -17.61 7.35 6.50
CA LYS A 66 -17.41 8.64 7.19
C LYS A 66 -16.16 9.32 6.66
N GLU A 67 -16.34 10.44 5.97
CA GLU A 67 -15.26 11.22 5.36
C GLU A 67 -14.80 12.38 6.27
N SER A 68 -13.49 12.46 6.54
CA SER A 68 -12.91 13.58 7.31
C SER A 68 -12.26 14.62 6.41
N LEU A 69 -12.06 15.83 6.94
CA LEU A 69 -11.29 16.88 6.27
C LEU A 69 -9.85 16.41 5.96
N GLU A 70 -9.21 15.70 6.89
CA GLU A 70 -7.88 15.13 6.68
C GLU A 70 -7.85 14.15 5.51
N ALA A 71 -8.88 13.29 5.36
CA ALA A 71 -8.96 12.37 4.24
C ALA A 71 -9.04 13.12 2.90
N LYS A 72 -9.84 14.19 2.82
CA LYS A 72 -9.92 15.05 1.63
C LYS A 72 -8.58 15.68 1.28
N ILE A 73 -7.90 16.26 2.28
CA ILE A 73 -6.59 16.90 2.10
C ILE A 73 -5.55 15.88 1.62
N ILE A 74 -5.55 14.66 2.17
CA ILE A 74 -4.62 13.60 1.75
C ILE A 74 -4.90 13.18 0.30
N SER A 75 -6.16 12.92 -0.08
CA SER A 75 -6.49 12.59 -1.47
C SER A 75 -6.09 13.70 -2.45
N GLN A 76 -6.32 14.97 -2.09
CA GLN A 76 -5.87 16.11 -2.89
C GLN A 76 -4.34 16.18 -3.05
N ALA A 77 -3.58 15.79 -2.02
CA ALA A 77 -2.13 15.69 -2.11
C ALA A 77 -1.68 14.52 -2.99
N LEU A 78 -2.33 13.36 -2.86
CA LEU A 78 -2.04 12.15 -3.65
C LEU A 78 -2.42 12.30 -5.13
N SER A 79 -3.45 13.07 -5.46
CA SER A 79 -3.82 13.32 -6.86
C SER A 79 -2.72 14.04 -7.66
N ARG A 80 -1.80 14.72 -6.96
CA ARG A 80 -0.61 15.35 -7.57
C ARG A 80 0.63 14.46 -7.57
N ALA A 81 0.53 13.25 -6.99
CA ALA A 81 1.61 12.28 -6.90
C ALA A 81 1.39 11.16 -7.93
N LYS A 82 2.00 11.28 -9.11
CA LYS A 82 1.90 10.26 -10.16
C LYS A 82 3.10 9.33 -10.16
N LEU A 83 2.84 8.04 -10.22
CA LEU A 83 3.88 7.03 -10.36
C LEU A 83 4.44 7.03 -11.78
N SER A 84 5.77 7.06 -11.94
CA SER A 84 6.40 7.13 -13.27
C SER A 84 6.62 5.79 -13.96
N ASN A 85 6.57 4.68 -13.21
CA ASN A 85 6.86 3.32 -13.71
C ASN A 85 5.85 2.31 -13.17
N ASN A 86 5.67 1.18 -13.86
CA ASN A 86 4.92 0.06 -13.31
C ASN A 86 5.73 -0.61 -12.20
N ILE A 87 5.16 -0.77 -11.00
CA ILE A 87 5.87 -1.35 -9.86
C ILE A 87 5.08 -2.49 -9.22
N ILE A 88 5.80 -3.35 -8.51
CA ILE A 88 5.22 -4.33 -7.60
C ILE A 88 5.63 -4.02 -6.16
N VAL A 89 4.65 -4.05 -5.27
CA VAL A 89 4.82 -3.84 -3.82
C VAL A 89 3.96 -4.86 -3.06
N TYR A 90 4.09 -4.93 -1.74
CA TYR A 90 3.25 -5.83 -0.96
C TYR A 90 2.78 -5.20 0.35
N ARG A 91 1.78 -5.81 0.97
CA ARG A 91 1.41 -5.54 2.35
C ARG A 91 1.04 -6.83 3.07
N ASN A 92 1.16 -6.77 4.40
CA ASN A 92 0.62 -7.78 5.28
C ASN A 92 -0.89 -7.56 5.42
N LEU A 93 -1.66 -8.65 5.46
CA LEU A 93 -3.10 -8.60 5.71
C LEU A 93 -3.40 -8.93 7.16
N ALA A 94 -4.28 -8.14 7.77
CA ALA A 94 -4.92 -8.50 9.02
C ALA A 94 -5.87 -9.70 8.82
N ARG A 95 -6.25 -10.38 9.90
CA ARG A 95 -7.16 -11.55 9.82
C ARG A 95 -8.44 -11.25 9.03
N HIS A 96 -9.14 -10.17 9.37
CA HIS A 96 -10.39 -9.79 8.69
C HIS A 96 -10.18 -9.45 7.21
N GLU A 97 -9.11 -8.72 6.84
CA GLU A 97 -8.80 -8.43 5.43
C GLU A 97 -8.48 -9.73 4.68
N ASN A 98 -7.80 -10.69 5.32
CA ASN A 98 -7.49 -11.97 4.72
C ASN A 98 -8.73 -12.85 4.52
N GLU A 99 -9.67 -12.89 5.47
CA GLU A 99 -10.94 -13.62 5.29
C GLU A 99 -11.77 -13.03 4.14
N ASP A 100 -11.85 -11.70 4.05
CA ASP A 100 -12.50 -11.04 2.91
C ASP A 100 -11.83 -11.39 1.57
N MET A 101 -10.49 -11.48 1.52
CA MET A 101 -9.76 -11.87 0.31
C MET A 101 -9.95 -13.35 -0.06
N LYS A 102 -10.15 -14.26 0.90
CA LYS A 102 -10.40 -15.70 0.61
C LYS A 102 -11.70 -15.93 -0.15
N ASN A 103 -12.69 -15.06 0.04
CA ASN A 103 -13.98 -15.15 -0.62
C ASN A 103 -13.95 -14.58 -2.04
N ARG A 104 -12.82 -14.03 -2.48
CA ARG A 104 -12.67 -13.44 -3.81
C ARG A 104 -12.26 -14.48 -4.84
N ILE A 105 -12.72 -14.29 -6.07
CA ILE A 105 -12.42 -15.19 -7.20
C ILE A 105 -11.39 -14.53 -8.13
N GLU A 106 -10.52 -15.33 -8.75
CA GLU A 106 -9.59 -14.81 -9.76
C GLU A 106 -10.34 -14.09 -10.89
N GLY A 107 -9.86 -12.92 -11.28
CA GLY A 107 -10.51 -12.02 -12.22
C GLY A 107 -11.47 -11.01 -11.57
N GLU A 108 -11.94 -11.24 -10.33
CA GLU A 108 -12.90 -10.37 -9.66
C GLU A 108 -12.33 -8.97 -9.41
N ILE A 109 -13.16 -7.95 -9.68
CA ILE A 109 -12.89 -6.55 -9.35
C ILE A 109 -13.60 -6.19 -8.04
N PHE A 110 -12.86 -5.65 -7.08
CA PHE A 110 -13.38 -5.22 -5.78
C PHE A 110 -12.88 -3.82 -5.41
N LYS A 111 -13.64 -3.11 -4.57
CA LYS A 111 -13.34 -1.74 -4.14
C LYS A 111 -12.85 -1.70 -2.70
N ARG A 112 -11.92 -0.78 -2.40
CA ARG A 112 -11.53 -0.41 -1.02
C ARG A 112 -11.80 1.07 -0.79
N ASN A 113 -12.58 1.38 0.24
CA ASN A 113 -12.98 2.76 0.56
C ASN A 113 -11.92 3.51 1.39
N ASP A 114 -10.98 2.80 2.00
CA ASP A 114 -9.90 3.35 2.82
C ASP A 114 -8.58 3.48 2.06
N PHE A 115 -7.65 4.28 2.58
CA PHE A 115 -6.29 4.34 2.05
C PHE A 115 -5.56 3.02 2.27
N LYS A 116 -4.68 2.63 1.35
CA LYS A 116 -3.86 1.41 1.49
C LYS A 116 -2.38 1.74 1.54
N GLY A 117 -1.79 1.56 2.72
CA GLY A 117 -0.34 1.54 2.90
C GLY A 117 0.27 0.23 2.41
N MET A 118 1.37 0.34 1.66
CA MET A 118 2.13 -0.77 1.07
C MET A 118 3.59 -0.69 1.51
N HIS A 119 4.21 -1.84 1.75
CA HIS A 119 5.64 -1.96 2.01
C HIS A 119 6.44 -1.97 0.71
N VAL A 120 7.43 -1.09 0.64
CA VAL A 120 8.40 -1.02 -0.46
C VAL A 120 9.65 -1.82 -0.07
N LYS A 121 9.56 -3.15 -0.15
CA LYS A 121 10.70 -4.07 0.10
C LYS A 121 10.62 -5.25 -0.87
N LYS A 122 11.77 -5.67 -1.38
CA LYS A 122 11.90 -6.86 -2.26
C LYS A 122 11.86 -8.18 -1.51
N ILE A 123 11.98 -8.17 -0.18
CA ILE A 123 12.06 -9.40 0.61
C ILE A 123 11.02 -9.33 1.72
N ILE A 124 10.12 -10.32 1.73
CA ILE A 124 9.22 -10.61 2.85
C ILE A 124 9.96 -11.59 3.75
N ARG A 125 10.19 -11.20 5.00
CA ARG A 125 10.85 -12.02 6.01
C ARG A 125 9.88 -12.35 7.13
N LYS A 126 9.96 -13.59 7.61
CA LYS A 126 9.36 -13.99 8.89
C LYS A 126 10.23 -13.45 10.02
N THR A 127 10.06 -12.18 10.39
CA THR A 127 10.72 -11.56 11.55
C THR A 127 9.66 -11.11 12.54
N TRP A 128 9.85 -11.32 13.83
CA TRP A 128 8.97 -10.76 14.85
C TRP A 128 9.01 -9.22 14.77
N PRO A 129 7.87 -8.49 14.74
CA PRO A 129 6.47 -8.91 14.94
C PRO A 129 5.69 -9.23 13.63
N ILE A 130 6.34 -9.22 12.46
CA ILE A 130 5.77 -9.57 11.13
C ILE A 130 5.26 -11.03 11.06
N SER A 131 5.56 -11.88 12.05
CA SER A 131 5.06 -13.27 12.17
C SER A 131 3.52 -13.40 12.21
N ASN A 132 2.78 -12.32 12.49
CA ASN A 132 1.32 -12.37 12.67
C ASN A 132 0.50 -12.01 11.42
N SER A 133 1.11 -11.86 10.24
CA SER A 133 0.33 -11.65 9.01
C SER A 133 -0.64 -12.80 8.76
N ALA A 134 -1.92 -12.54 8.50
CA ALA A 134 -2.88 -13.61 8.19
C ALA A 134 -2.75 -14.09 6.74
N GLY A 135 -2.31 -13.20 5.85
CA GLY A 135 -1.99 -13.45 4.45
C GLY A 135 -1.19 -12.26 3.89
N TYR A 136 -0.97 -12.23 2.59
CA TYR A 136 -0.22 -11.17 1.94
C TYR A 136 -0.99 -10.66 0.73
N MET A 137 -0.98 -9.36 0.49
CA MET A 137 -1.42 -8.79 -0.78
C MET A 137 -0.18 -8.30 -1.52
N ILE A 138 0.06 -8.86 -2.70
CA ILE A 138 1.09 -8.42 -3.64
C ILE A 138 0.36 -7.59 -4.69
N LEU A 139 0.77 -6.35 -4.87
CA LEU A 139 0.06 -5.40 -5.70
C LEU A 139 0.92 -4.92 -6.86
N LEU A 140 0.37 -5.10 -8.05
CA LEU A 140 0.81 -4.51 -9.30
C LEU A 140 0.19 -3.11 -9.39
N ILE A 141 1.04 -2.08 -9.44
CA ILE A 141 0.61 -0.68 -9.56
C ILE A 141 1.09 -0.15 -10.90
N PRO A 142 0.18 0.21 -11.83
CA PRO A 142 0.58 0.69 -13.13
C PRO A 142 1.11 2.12 -13.06
N ARG A 143 1.95 2.48 -14.04
CA ARG A 143 2.39 3.84 -14.29
C ARG A 143 1.18 4.77 -14.40
N GLY A 144 1.30 5.98 -13.86
CA GLY A 144 0.25 7.00 -13.85
C GLY A 144 -0.64 6.94 -12.62
N ALA A 145 -0.60 5.85 -11.83
CA ALA A 145 -1.36 5.73 -10.59
C ALA A 145 -1.07 6.87 -9.60
N HIS A 146 -2.11 7.29 -8.89
CA HIS A 146 -2.05 8.29 -7.83
C HIS A 146 -1.64 7.64 -6.50
N VAL A 147 -0.33 7.59 -6.28
CA VAL A 147 0.29 7.00 -5.08
C VAL A 147 1.48 7.85 -4.67
N ALA A 148 1.86 7.82 -3.40
CA ALA A 148 3.03 8.55 -2.92
C ALA A 148 3.84 7.77 -1.89
N TYR A 149 5.17 7.93 -1.95
CA TYR A 149 6.04 7.41 -0.91
C TYR A 149 6.08 8.39 0.27
N ILE A 150 5.42 8.03 1.37
CA ILE A 150 5.13 8.94 2.49
C ILE A 150 6.08 8.75 3.68
N ASN A 151 7.00 7.79 3.59
CA ASN A 151 7.86 7.39 4.68
C ASN A 151 8.64 8.57 5.30
N ASN A 152 9.07 9.53 4.48
CA ASN A 152 9.95 10.63 4.88
C ASN A 152 9.21 11.93 5.22
N LEU A 153 7.87 11.94 5.22
CA LEU A 153 7.07 13.12 5.58
C LEU A 153 7.18 13.46 7.08
N THR A 154 7.55 12.49 7.92
CA THR A 154 7.78 12.70 9.34
C THR A 154 9.03 11.92 9.79
N ARG A 155 9.63 12.32 10.92
CA ARG A 155 10.74 11.56 11.51
C ARG A 155 10.28 10.29 12.23
N LEU A 156 9.03 10.24 12.69
CA LEU A 156 8.50 9.21 13.59
C LEU A 156 8.28 7.84 12.94
N TYR A 157 8.24 7.76 11.61
CA TYR A 157 7.79 6.54 10.91
C TYR A 157 8.68 6.17 9.71
N ARG A 158 9.97 6.53 9.75
CA ARG A 158 10.91 6.29 8.64
C ARG A 158 11.28 4.81 8.42
N ASN A 159 10.93 3.93 9.35
CA ASN A 159 11.26 2.51 9.26
C ASN A 159 10.20 1.69 8.49
N GLU A 160 9.03 2.27 8.24
CA GLU A 160 7.88 1.54 7.66
C GLU A 160 8.05 1.32 6.15
N LYS A 161 8.78 2.22 5.47
CA LYS A 161 8.99 2.24 4.02
C LYS A 161 7.67 2.20 3.26
N GLU A 162 6.77 3.10 3.68
CA GLU A 162 5.37 3.10 3.26
C GLU A 162 5.17 3.88 1.95
N LEU A 163 4.58 3.19 0.97
CA LEU A 163 3.91 3.78 -0.19
C LEU A 163 2.41 3.82 0.12
N LEU A 164 1.79 4.99 0.05
CA LEU A 164 0.37 5.16 0.28
C LEU A 164 -0.38 5.25 -1.04
N ILE A 165 -1.42 4.45 -1.13
CA ILE A 165 -2.40 4.48 -2.21
C ILE A 165 -3.62 5.25 -1.73
N ASP A 166 -4.18 6.07 -2.62
CA ASP A 166 -5.40 6.83 -2.34
C ASP A 166 -6.56 5.89 -1.98
N ARG A 167 -7.62 6.47 -1.44
CA ARG A 167 -8.85 5.77 -1.07
C ARG A 167 -9.77 5.56 -2.27
N ASN A 168 -10.86 4.82 -2.07
CA ASN A 168 -11.89 4.53 -3.09
C ASN A 168 -11.36 3.82 -4.35
N GLN A 169 -10.28 3.06 -4.22
CA GLN A 169 -9.63 2.42 -5.36
C GLN A 169 -10.27 1.06 -5.67
N GLN A 170 -10.19 0.70 -6.95
CA GLN A 170 -10.58 -0.62 -7.44
C GLN A 170 -9.34 -1.49 -7.65
N PHE A 171 -9.49 -2.76 -7.33
CA PHE A 171 -8.45 -3.77 -7.47
C PHE A 171 -9.02 -4.96 -8.20
N GLN A 172 -8.21 -5.63 -8.99
CA GLN A 172 -8.54 -6.91 -9.59
C GLN A 172 -7.71 -8.01 -8.94
N LEU A 173 -8.35 -9.08 -8.49
CA LEU A 173 -7.62 -10.28 -8.06
C LEU A 173 -7.09 -10.99 -9.32
N ILE A 174 -5.77 -11.11 -9.44
CA ILE A 174 -5.14 -11.76 -10.58
C ILE A 174 -4.97 -13.26 -10.31
N LYS A 175 -4.37 -13.60 -9.16
CA LYS A 175 -4.21 -14.99 -8.75
C LYS A 175 -3.91 -15.16 -7.28
N VAL A 176 -4.09 -16.37 -6.78
CA VAL A 176 -3.67 -16.79 -5.43
C VAL A 176 -2.37 -17.60 -5.49
N ILE A 177 -1.42 -17.29 -4.60
CA ILE A 177 -0.14 -17.97 -4.47
C ILE A 177 0.16 -18.32 -3.01
N LYS A 178 1.23 -19.09 -2.77
CA LYS A 178 1.78 -19.30 -1.43
C LYS A 178 2.95 -18.35 -1.16
N VAL A 179 2.88 -17.66 -0.03
CA VAL A 179 3.94 -16.77 0.47
C VAL A 179 4.24 -17.18 1.91
N LEU A 180 5.43 -17.75 2.15
CA LEU A 180 5.86 -18.20 3.49
C LEU A 180 4.82 -19.11 4.17
N GLY A 181 4.27 -20.07 3.42
CA GLY A 181 3.23 -21.01 3.88
C GLY A 181 1.81 -20.44 4.02
N LYS A 182 1.61 -19.12 3.80
CA LYS A 182 0.29 -18.45 3.89
C LYS A 182 -0.23 -18.09 2.49
N LEU A 183 -1.50 -17.68 2.41
CA LEU A 183 -2.09 -17.19 1.17
C LEU A 183 -1.50 -15.82 0.81
N GLY A 184 -1.09 -15.68 -0.45
CA GLY A 184 -0.70 -14.43 -1.07
C GLY A 184 -1.63 -14.13 -2.24
N TYR A 185 -2.18 -12.93 -2.30
CA TYR A 185 -3.10 -12.50 -3.35
C TYR A 185 -2.37 -11.54 -4.26
N VAL A 186 -2.10 -11.94 -5.50
CA VAL A 186 -1.57 -11.05 -6.53
C VAL A 186 -2.72 -10.25 -7.08
N THR A 187 -2.63 -8.93 -6.98
CA THR A 187 -3.71 -7.99 -7.29
C THR A 187 -3.19 -6.89 -8.21
N LEU A 188 -4.08 -6.33 -9.04
CA LEU A 188 -3.78 -5.19 -9.90
C LEU A 188 -4.59 -3.98 -9.43
N LEU A 189 -3.94 -2.83 -9.23
CA LEU A 189 -4.64 -1.57 -9.04
C LEU A 189 -5.26 -1.13 -10.38
N LYS A 190 -6.57 -0.90 -10.38
CA LYS A 190 -7.29 -0.34 -11.53
C LYS A 190 -7.19 1.19 -11.47
N VAL A 191 -6.64 1.79 -12.51
CA VAL A 191 -6.39 3.24 -12.66
C VAL A 191 -7.18 3.74 -13.85
#